data_AF-W8YDG4-F1
#
_entry.id   AF-W8YDG4-F1
#
_cell.length_a   1.000
_cell.length_b   1.000
_cell.length_c   1.000
_cell.angle_alpha   90.00
_cell.angle_beta   90.00
_cell.angle_gamma   90.00
#
_symmetry.space_group_name_H-M   'P 1'
#
loop_
_entity.id
_entity.type
_entity.pdbx_description
1 polymer ?
#
loop_
_entity_poly.entity_id
_entity_poly.type
_entity_poly.pdbx_seq_one_letter_code
_entity_poly.pdbx_strand_id
1 'polypeptide(L)'
;MKLDVALTKGTEKKPAIVLDLDETVVDNSPYQAMTVKEKKGFPYNWEEWIQQAKAEALPGAVSFLHYANEKGVSIYYISNRKQNELDATLRNLQQLNIPQADKEHVLLQGKEEKGKEERRKLR
;
A
#
# COMPACT_ATOMS: atom_id res chain seq x y z
N MET A 1 -4.69 19.69 8.08
CA MET A 1 -5.25 18.37 7.71
C MET A 1 -5.58 17.56 8.97
N LYS A 2 -6.32 16.44 8.89
CA LYS A 2 -6.61 15.60 10.08
C LYS A 2 -5.34 15.08 10.77
N LEU A 3 -4.28 14.80 9.99
CA LEU A 3 -2.97 14.42 10.53
C LEU A 3 -2.41 15.50 11.46
N ASP A 4 -2.44 16.77 11.06
CA ASP A 4 -1.95 17.87 11.91
C ASP A 4 -2.73 18.00 13.21
N VAL A 5 -4.06 17.85 13.13
CA VAL A 5 -4.92 17.89 14.32
C VAL A 5 -4.54 16.77 15.30
N ALA A 6 -4.23 15.57 14.79
CA ALA A 6 -3.77 14.46 15.63
C ALA A 6 -2.39 14.73 16.25
N LEU A 7 -1.45 15.25 15.46
CA LEU A 7 -0.10 15.58 15.94
C LEU A 7 -0.12 16.71 17.00
N THR A 8 -0.94 17.74 16.81
CA THR A 8 -1.09 18.84 17.78
C THR A 8 -1.72 18.40 19.09
N LYS A 9 -2.67 17.44 19.05
CA LYS A 9 -3.26 16.86 20.27
C LYS A 9 -2.26 16.03 21.08
N GLY A 10 -1.20 15.54 20.43
CA GLY A 10 -0.24 14.61 21.02
C GLY A 10 -0.77 13.17 21.06
N THR A 11 0.16 12.23 21.11
CA THR A 11 -0.10 10.79 21.19
C THR A 11 0.80 10.15 22.25
N GLU A 12 0.30 9.14 22.97
CA GLU A 12 1.10 8.43 23.98
C GLU A 12 2.24 7.63 23.38
N LYS A 13 2.02 7.07 22.18
CA LYS A 13 3.01 6.34 21.38
C LYS A 13 3.42 7.16 20.16
N LYS A 14 4.47 6.72 19.47
CA LYS A 14 4.88 7.30 18.18
C LYS A 14 3.68 7.27 17.21
N PRO A 15 3.33 8.39 16.57
CA PRO A 15 2.20 8.43 15.64
C PRO A 15 2.50 7.59 14.39
N ALA A 16 1.47 6.92 13.89
CA ALA A 16 1.50 6.16 12.65
C ALA A 16 0.24 6.38 11.82
N ILE A 17 0.34 6.17 10.51
CA ILE A 17 -0.79 6.07 9.59
C ILE A 17 -0.79 4.70 8.91
N VAL A 18 -1.99 4.20 8.61
CA VAL A 18 -2.20 2.92 7.94
C VAL A 18 -2.93 3.18 6.64
N LEU A 19 -2.43 2.59 5.55
CA LEU A 19 -3.06 2.66 4.24
C LEU A 19 -3.21 1.25 3.65
N ASP A 20 -4.24 1.07 2.84
CA ASP A 20 -4.23 0.01 1.83
C ASP A 20 -3.26 0.37 0.68
N LEU A 21 -2.98 -0.57 -0.21
CA LEU A 21 -2.22 -0.31 -1.43
C LEU A 21 -3.14 -0.19 -2.64
N ASP A 22 -3.78 -1.29 -3.03
CA ASP A 22 -4.56 -1.37 -4.26
C ASP A 22 -5.79 -0.45 -4.18
N GLU A 23 -5.96 0.42 -5.17
CA GLU A 23 -7.01 1.44 -5.26
C GLU A 23 -7.03 2.44 -4.07
N THR A 24 -5.93 2.56 -3.34
CA THR A 24 -5.72 3.60 -2.30
C THR A 24 -4.42 4.38 -2.50
N VAL A 25 -3.32 3.68 -2.76
CA VAL A 25 -2.01 4.27 -3.06
C VAL A 25 -1.62 4.03 -4.52
N VAL A 26 -1.88 2.83 -5.04
CA VAL A 26 -1.55 2.45 -6.42
C VAL A 26 -2.81 2.12 -7.22
N ASP A 27 -2.78 2.47 -8.50
CA ASP A 27 -3.89 2.29 -9.44
C ASP A 27 -3.72 1.01 -10.27
N ASN A 28 -4.57 0.01 -10.04
CA ASN A 28 -4.63 -1.21 -10.85
C ASN A 28 -5.76 -1.17 -11.89
N SER A 29 -6.37 -0.02 -12.17
CA SER A 29 -7.38 0.12 -13.21
C SER A 29 -6.94 -0.38 -14.61
N PRO A 30 -5.64 -0.36 -15.02
CA PRO A 30 -5.24 -0.98 -16.28
C PRO A 30 -5.40 -2.51 -16.29
N TYR A 31 -5.22 -3.17 -15.14
CA TYR A 31 -5.54 -4.60 -15.01
C TYR A 31 -7.05 -4.81 -15.19
N GLN A 32 -7.88 -3.99 -14.56
CA GLN A 32 -9.34 -4.08 -14.72
C GLN A 32 -9.75 -3.86 -16.19
N ALA A 33 -9.13 -2.90 -16.89
CA ALA A 33 -9.36 -2.68 -18.32
C ALA A 33 -8.96 -3.90 -19.18
N MET A 34 -7.84 -4.55 -18.86
CA MET A 34 -7.40 -5.79 -19.52
C MET A 34 -8.44 -6.91 -19.34
N THR A 35 -8.94 -7.13 -18.12
CA THR A 35 -9.93 -8.19 -17.85
C THR A 35 -11.23 -8.00 -18.64
N VAL A 36 -11.68 -6.75 -18.83
CA VAL A 36 -12.85 -6.41 -19.68
C VAL A 36 -12.56 -6.73 -21.14
N LYS A 37 -11.41 -6.31 -21.67
CA LYS A 37 -11.00 -6.54 -23.06
C LYS A 37 -10.89 -8.03 -23.38
N GLU A 38 -10.34 -8.81 -22.45
CA GLU A 38 -10.13 -10.25 -22.61
C GLU A 38 -11.35 -11.11 -22.21
N LYS A 39 -12.39 -10.50 -21.63
CA LYS A 39 -13.57 -11.18 -21.10
C LYS A 39 -13.22 -12.28 -20.09
N LYS A 40 -12.19 -12.05 -19.28
CA LYS A 40 -11.70 -12.96 -18.24
C LYS A 40 -11.57 -12.20 -16.94
N GLY A 41 -12.43 -12.51 -15.97
CA GLY A 41 -12.43 -11.84 -14.67
C GLY A 41 -11.27 -12.25 -13.77
N PHE A 42 -11.13 -11.55 -12.65
CA PHE A 42 -10.20 -11.92 -11.58
C PHE A 42 -10.37 -13.40 -11.17
N PRO A 43 -9.26 -14.14 -10.90
CA PRO A 43 -7.87 -13.68 -10.76
C PRO A 43 -7.02 -13.78 -12.03
N TYR A 44 -7.63 -13.84 -13.21
CA TYR A 44 -6.89 -14.06 -14.46
C TYR A 44 -5.79 -12.99 -14.69
N ASN A 45 -4.54 -13.45 -14.80
CA ASN A 45 -3.33 -12.64 -15.00
C ASN A 45 -3.01 -11.60 -13.89
N TRP A 46 -3.58 -11.73 -12.68
CA TRP A 46 -3.32 -10.79 -11.60
C TRP A 46 -1.88 -10.83 -11.12
N GLU A 47 -1.32 -12.02 -10.91
CA GLU A 47 0.06 -12.16 -10.42
C GLU A 47 1.06 -11.60 -11.46
N GLU A 48 0.82 -11.86 -12.74
CA GLU A 48 1.59 -11.31 -13.86
C GLU A 48 1.48 -9.78 -13.93
N TRP A 49 0.33 -9.19 -13.61
CA TRP A 49 0.18 -7.73 -13.47
C TRP A 49 1.04 -7.19 -12.32
N ILE A 50 0.97 -7.81 -11.15
CA ILE A 50 1.76 -7.40 -9.98
C ILE A 50 3.26 -7.52 -10.25
N GLN A 51 3.72 -8.60 -10.90
CA GLN A 51 5.14 -8.81 -11.21
C GLN A 51 5.72 -7.74 -12.15
N GLN A 52 4.88 -7.13 -13.00
CA GLN A 52 5.29 -6.00 -13.85
C GLN A 52 5.64 -4.75 -13.05
N ALA A 53 5.16 -4.63 -11.80
CA ALA A 53 5.50 -3.54 -10.87
C ALA A 53 5.35 -2.13 -11.47
N LYS A 54 4.34 -1.94 -12.32
CA LYS A 54 4.14 -0.72 -13.13
C LYS A 54 2.85 0.04 -12.82
N ALA A 55 2.17 -0.29 -11.73
CA ALA A 55 0.99 0.47 -11.32
C ALA A 55 1.41 1.90 -11.00
N GLU A 56 0.60 2.88 -11.41
CA GLU A 56 0.85 4.29 -11.12
C GLU A 56 0.34 4.65 -9.73
N ALA A 57 0.85 5.73 -9.14
CA ALA A 57 0.31 6.23 -7.88
C ALA A 57 -1.03 6.93 -8.10
N LEU A 58 -1.99 6.72 -7.20
CA LEU A 58 -3.22 7.48 -7.19
C LEU A 58 -2.96 8.97 -6.87
N PRO A 59 -3.75 9.90 -7.46
CA PRO A 59 -3.56 11.32 -7.26
C PRO A 59 -3.54 11.72 -5.77
N GLY A 60 -2.51 12.46 -5.38
CA GLY A 60 -2.33 12.97 -4.01
C GLY A 60 -1.71 11.99 -3.01
N ALA A 61 -1.64 10.69 -3.32
CA ALA A 61 -1.08 9.68 -2.41
C ALA A 61 0.41 9.95 -2.11
N VAL A 62 1.24 10.09 -3.14
CA VAL A 62 2.69 10.33 -2.99
C VAL A 62 2.96 11.59 -2.16
N SER A 63 2.31 12.71 -2.48
CA SER A 63 2.47 13.97 -1.75
C SER A 63 2.05 13.86 -0.28
N PHE A 64 0.96 13.14 0.01
CA PHE A 64 0.50 12.93 1.38
C PHE A 64 1.46 12.05 2.19
N LEU A 65 1.98 11.00 1.56
CA LEU A 65 2.92 10.07 2.19
C LEU A 65 4.26 10.75 2.52
N HIS A 66 4.79 11.56 1.60
CA HIS A 66 5.98 12.38 1.90
C HIS A 66 5.71 13.38 3.02
N TYR A 67 4.58 14.07 2.99
CA TYR A 67 4.18 14.98 4.07
C TYR A 67 4.13 14.31 5.44
N ALA A 68 3.56 13.09 5.52
CA ALA A 68 3.54 12.33 6.77
C ALA A 68 4.96 11.90 7.19
N ASN A 69 5.78 11.44 6.26
CA ASN A 69 7.15 11.01 6.50
C ASN A 69 8.04 12.15 7.03
N GLU A 70 7.94 13.34 6.45
CA GLU A 70 8.66 14.55 6.89
C GLU A 70 8.28 14.99 8.31
N LYS A 71 7.08 14.64 8.77
CA LYS A 71 6.63 14.88 10.15
C LYS A 71 7.06 13.79 11.13
N GLY A 72 7.87 12.82 10.70
CA GLY A 72 8.35 11.73 11.53
C GLY A 72 7.28 10.67 11.85
N VAL A 73 6.17 10.66 11.10
CA VAL A 73 5.08 9.68 11.26
C VAL A 73 5.49 8.37 10.60
N SER A 74 5.29 7.25 11.31
CA SER A 74 5.49 5.92 10.73
C SER A 74 4.34 5.58 9.77
N ILE A 75 4.65 4.99 8.62
CA ILE A 75 3.69 4.69 7.57
C ILE A 75 3.66 3.17 7.38
N TYR A 76 2.49 2.57 7.55
CA TYR A 76 2.31 1.14 7.34
C TYR A 76 1.36 0.88 6.17
N TYR A 77 1.85 0.15 5.17
CA TYR A 77 1.09 -0.27 4.01
C TYR A 77 0.55 -1.69 4.25
N ILE A 78 -0.71 -1.80 4.67
CA ILE A 78 -1.35 -3.09 4.99
C ILE A 78 -2.23 -3.51 3.82
N SER A 79 -1.75 -4.43 3.00
CA SER A 79 -2.41 -4.87 1.75
C SER A 79 -2.73 -6.36 1.73
N ASN A 80 -3.76 -6.75 0.98
CA ASN A 80 -4.12 -8.15 0.75
C ASN A 80 -3.40 -8.80 -0.45
N ARG A 81 -2.40 -8.12 -1.02
CA ARG A 81 -1.38 -8.80 -1.83
C ARG A 81 -0.75 -9.94 -1.04
N LYS A 82 -0.33 -10.98 -1.74
CA LYS A 82 0.21 -12.21 -1.14
C LYS A 82 1.70 -12.04 -0.79
N GLN A 83 2.22 -12.86 0.12
CA GLN A 83 3.63 -12.80 0.50
C GLN A 83 4.61 -12.99 -0.68
N ASN A 84 4.27 -13.83 -1.66
CA ASN A 84 5.09 -14.03 -2.86
C ASN A 84 5.09 -12.80 -3.81
N GLU A 85 4.22 -11.82 -3.57
CA GLU A 85 4.13 -10.57 -4.34
C GLU A 85 4.92 -9.42 -3.67
N LEU A 86 5.60 -9.66 -2.55
CA LEU A 86 6.28 -8.63 -1.76
C LEU A 86 7.38 -7.91 -2.55
N ASP A 87 8.30 -8.65 -3.17
CA ASP A 87 9.43 -8.03 -3.86
C ASP A 87 8.97 -7.19 -5.08
N ALA A 88 7.93 -7.64 -5.79
CA ALA A 88 7.32 -6.87 -6.88
C ALA A 88 6.58 -5.63 -6.36
N THR A 89 5.88 -5.75 -5.23
CA THR A 89 5.21 -4.63 -4.57
C THR A 89 6.20 -3.57 -4.12
N LEU A 90 7.29 -3.96 -3.45
CA LEU A 90 8.36 -3.05 -3.04
C LEU A 90 8.98 -2.33 -4.23
N ARG A 91 9.28 -3.07 -5.31
CA ARG A 91 9.81 -2.48 -6.54
C ARG A 91 8.88 -1.41 -7.10
N ASN A 92 7.58 -1.68 -7.16
CA ASN A 92 6.61 -0.71 -7.66
C ASN A 92 6.57 0.54 -6.79
N LEU A 93 6.51 0.40 -5.46
CA LEU A 93 6.45 1.52 -4.53
C LEU A 93 7.73 2.36 -4.58
N GLN A 94 8.90 1.72 -4.67
CA GLN A 94 10.20 2.39 -4.78
C GLN A 94 10.33 3.16 -6.09
N GLN A 95 9.85 2.62 -7.22
CA GLN A 95 9.83 3.34 -8.50
C GLN A 95 8.94 4.59 -8.46
N LEU A 96 7.89 4.58 -7.64
CA LEU A 96 7.01 5.71 -7.39
C LEU A 96 7.56 6.69 -6.33
N ASN A 97 8.78 6.46 -5.82
CA ASN A 97 9.40 7.21 -4.73
C ASN A 97 8.57 7.24 -3.43
N ILE A 98 7.75 6.22 -3.19
CA ILE A 98 6.92 6.16 -1.99
C ILE A 98 7.80 5.94 -0.75
N PRO A 99 7.67 6.76 0.30
CA PRO A 99 8.53 6.68 1.48
C PRO A 99 8.26 5.42 2.30
N GLN A 100 9.27 4.95 3.05
CA GLN A 100 9.16 3.75 3.90
C GLN A 100 8.71 2.50 3.09
N ALA A 101 9.11 2.41 1.81
CA ALA A 101 8.83 1.25 0.95
C ALA A 101 9.84 0.12 1.20
N ASP A 102 9.74 -0.49 2.37
CA ASP A 102 10.60 -1.59 2.83
C ASP A 102 9.78 -2.71 3.52
N LYS A 103 10.46 -3.81 3.89
CA LYS A 103 9.83 -5.00 4.48
C LYS A 103 9.31 -4.78 5.91
N GLU A 104 9.72 -3.72 6.58
CA GLU A 104 9.26 -3.39 7.94
C GLU A 104 7.92 -2.64 7.92
N HIS A 105 7.66 -1.91 6.84
CA HIS A 105 6.52 -1.02 6.68
C HIS A 105 5.46 -1.56 5.70
N VAL A 106 5.83 -2.44 4.76
CA VAL A 106 4.91 -3.11 3.83
C VAL A 106 4.48 -4.47 4.38
N LEU A 107 3.24 -4.55 4.86
CA LEU A 107 2.68 -5.71 5.57
C LEU A 107 1.62 -6.42 4.72
N LEU A 108 2.07 -7.40 3.93
CA LEU A 108 1.21 -8.20 3.06
C LEU A 108 0.44 -9.29 3.81
N GLN A 109 -0.56 -9.92 3.17
CA GLN A 109 -1.43 -10.90 3.82
C GLN A 109 -0.71 -12.23 4.01
N GLY A 110 -0.78 -12.77 5.23
CA GLY A 110 -0.29 -14.12 5.54
C GLY A 110 -1.17 -15.21 4.92
N LYS A 111 -0.61 -16.39 4.61
CA LYS A 111 -1.30 -17.48 3.90
C LYS A 111 -2.63 -17.89 4.55
N GLU A 112 -2.67 -17.97 5.87
CA GLU A 112 -3.85 -18.36 6.66
C GLU A 112 -4.53 -17.15 7.33
N GLU A 113 -4.10 -15.93 7.02
CA GLU A 113 -4.61 -14.72 7.65
C GLU A 113 -5.95 -14.30 7.05
N LYS A 114 -6.91 -13.97 7.92
CA LYS A 114 -8.21 -13.43 7.54
C LYS A 114 -8.31 -11.95 7.88
N GLY A 115 -8.52 -11.12 6.86
CA GLY A 115 -8.61 -9.67 7.03
C GLY A 115 -7.25 -9.05 7.35
N LYS A 116 -7.28 -7.87 7.96
CA LYS A 116 -6.10 -7.02 8.22
C LYS A 116 -5.88 -6.71 9.71
N GLU A 117 -6.73 -7.23 10.59
CA GLU A 117 -6.80 -6.81 11.99
C GLU A 117 -5.53 -7.17 12.77
N GLU A 118 -4.97 -8.35 12.55
CA GLU A 118 -3.75 -8.76 13.24
C GLU A 118 -2.58 -7.83 12.89
N ARG A 119 -2.44 -7.45 11.61
CA ARG A 119 -1.42 -6.49 11.17
C ARG A 119 -1.63 -5.08 11.73
N ARG A 120 -2.87 -4.67 12.04
CA ARG A 120 -3.16 -3.37 12.67
C ARG A 120 -2.74 -3.30 14.14
N LYS A 121 -2.61 -4.43 14.82
CA LYS A 121 -2.23 -4.51 16.24
C LYS A 121 -0.72 -4.62 16.48
N LEU A 122 0.06 -4.95 15.44
CA LEU A 122 1.49 -5.28 15.57
C LEU A 122 2.41 -4.07 15.84
N ARG A 123 1.91 -2.84 15.73
CA ARG A 123 2.68 -1.59 15.77
C ARG A 123 1.91 -0.51 16.52
#